data_AF-A0A956R7L1-F1
#
_entry.id   AF-A0A956R7L1-F1
#
_cell.length_a   1.000
_cell.length_b   1.000
_cell.length_c   1.000
_cell.angle_alpha   90.00
_cell.angle_beta   90.00
_cell.angle_gamma   90.00
#
_symmetry.space_group_name_H-M   'P 1'
#
loop_
_entity.id
_entity.type
_entity.pdbx_description
1 polymer ?
#
loop_
_entity_poly.entity_id
_entity_poly.type
_entity_poly.pdbx_seq_one_letter_code
_entity_poly.pdbx_strand_id
1 'polypeptide(L)'
;MDPSRGPSPYGSPWQRLLHRWLIQYNPLYLVSAALVLVGVVLLSRGLAGGGLAAQLGVTGIAELYAWALIGSAALLVRIRLRRPAVMLALLAAAYQCDLTLHTETSVHLGQAGMLGTALWLASFGGKLLALAWALQLRLSRSARVVAGLGAAVIALVPWALRVLEPRAASSLLAVSLFAVFAAGLWSSRRVESRVPLDDWGHTVARRSLRAVWLGWGGMVLVHASFWVSQHPSLDTTALLPTGVLLATRWMRRESSVWITVLATLGMAGAVHPALLSLLAAMAAGALLLRALRRPTVVAPAPAPAQLDDD
;
A
#
# COMPACT_ATOMS: atom_id res chain seq x y z
N MET A 1 -26.96 -13.43 -25.27
CA MET A 1 -27.27 -13.99 -23.93
C MET A 1 -27.18 -15.49 -24.08
N ASP A 2 -26.32 -16.13 -23.30
CA ASP A 2 -26.05 -17.56 -23.41
C ASP A 2 -27.17 -18.38 -22.73
N PRO A 3 -27.92 -19.22 -23.47
CA PRO A 3 -29.04 -20.00 -22.95
C PRO A 3 -28.64 -21.21 -22.09
N SER A 4 -27.34 -21.47 -21.90
CA SER A 4 -26.84 -22.61 -21.12
C SER A 4 -26.78 -22.41 -19.59
N ARG A 5 -27.13 -21.21 -19.08
CA ARG A 5 -27.19 -20.97 -17.63
C ARG A 5 -28.53 -21.40 -17.06
N GLY A 6 -28.59 -22.65 -16.58
CA GLY A 6 -29.68 -23.13 -15.73
C GLY A 6 -29.98 -22.18 -14.57
N PRO A 7 -31.22 -22.19 -14.02
CA PRO A 7 -31.64 -21.28 -12.97
C PRO A 7 -30.67 -21.35 -11.79
N SER A 8 -30.14 -20.19 -11.40
CA SER A 8 -29.27 -20.08 -10.23
C SER A 8 -30.01 -20.64 -9.00
N PRO A 9 -29.41 -21.54 -8.20
CA PRO A 9 -30.06 -22.15 -7.04
C PRO A 9 -30.34 -21.16 -5.89
N TYR A 10 -29.99 -19.89 -6.07
CA TYR A 10 -30.22 -18.80 -5.13
C TYR A 10 -31.09 -17.75 -5.81
N GLY A 11 -32.18 -17.35 -5.14
CA GLY A 11 -33.21 -16.43 -5.63
C GLY A 11 -32.71 -15.03 -5.99
N SER A 12 -33.45 -13.99 -5.62
CA SER A 12 -33.23 -12.62 -6.11
C SER A 12 -31.76 -12.15 -5.98
N PRO A 13 -31.31 -11.17 -6.80
CA PRO A 13 -29.93 -10.65 -6.75
C PRO A 13 -29.45 -10.26 -5.33
N TRP A 14 -30.37 -9.81 -4.49
CA TRP A 14 -30.15 -9.48 -3.09
C TRP A 14 -29.87 -10.69 -2.20
N GLN A 15 -30.59 -11.81 -2.38
CA GLN A 15 -30.30 -13.04 -1.65
C GLN A 15 -28.91 -13.59 -2.01
N ARG A 16 -28.50 -13.48 -3.28
CA ARG A 16 -27.14 -13.85 -3.70
C ARG A 16 -26.08 -12.96 -3.07
N LEU A 17 -26.33 -11.66 -2.96
CA LEU A 17 -25.43 -10.71 -2.31
C LEU A 17 -25.31 -11.03 -0.80
N LEU A 18 -26.44 -11.19 -0.11
CA LEU A 18 -26.51 -11.49 1.31
C LEU A 18 -25.87 -12.84 1.64
N HIS A 19 -26.14 -13.88 0.84
CA HIS A 19 -25.50 -15.18 1.00
C HIS A 19 -23.98 -15.08 0.82
N ARG A 20 -23.50 -14.33 -0.18
CA ARG A 20 -22.06 -14.08 -0.33
C ARG A 20 -21.48 -13.36 0.88
N TRP A 21 -22.12 -12.28 1.32
CA TRP A 21 -21.62 -11.46 2.42
C TRP A 21 -21.63 -12.20 3.76
N LEU A 22 -22.76 -12.78 4.14
CA LEU A 22 -22.97 -13.37 5.46
C LEU A 22 -22.38 -14.77 5.59
N ILE A 23 -22.46 -15.59 4.53
CA ILE A 23 -22.04 -16.99 4.59
C ILE A 23 -20.65 -17.17 3.98
N GLN A 24 -20.39 -16.63 2.78
CA GLN A 24 -19.13 -16.90 2.09
C GLN A 24 -17.96 -16.03 2.55
N TYR A 25 -18.20 -14.77 2.89
CA TYR A 25 -17.17 -13.84 3.35
C TYR A 25 -17.08 -13.72 4.88
N ASN A 26 -18.11 -14.17 5.59
CA ASN A 26 -18.27 -14.12 7.05
C ASN A 26 -17.86 -12.76 7.66
N PRO A 27 -18.82 -11.83 7.88
CA PRO A 27 -18.52 -10.48 8.32
C PRO A 27 -17.89 -10.44 9.72
N LEU A 28 -17.95 -11.53 10.49
CA LEU A 28 -17.39 -11.61 11.83
C LEU A 28 -15.89 -11.29 11.87
N TYR A 29 -15.16 -11.60 10.80
CA TYR A 29 -13.73 -11.22 10.71
C TYR A 29 -13.55 -9.71 10.63
N LEU A 30 -14.37 -9.02 9.84
CA LEU A 30 -14.36 -7.56 9.73
C LEU A 30 -14.84 -6.91 11.02
N VAL A 31 -15.89 -7.45 11.63
CA VAL A 31 -16.43 -6.97 12.91
C VAL A 31 -15.39 -7.14 14.02
N SER A 32 -14.72 -8.30 14.10
CA SER A 32 -13.63 -8.51 15.06
C SER A 32 -12.50 -7.50 14.87
N ALA A 33 -12.04 -7.29 13.65
CA ALA A 33 -11.02 -6.29 13.35
C ALA A 33 -11.47 -4.87 13.71
N ALA A 34 -12.71 -4.49 13.37
CA ALA A 34 -13.26 -3.19 13.72
C ALA A 34 -13.35 -3.01 15.25
N LEU A 35 -13.81 -4.03 15.99
CA LEU A 35 -13.89 -4.01 17.44
C LEU A 35 -12.51 -3.90 18.10
N VAL A 36 -11.51 -4.63 17.59
CA VAL A 36 -10.13 -4.50 18.10
C VAL A 36 -9.59 -3.12 17.80
N LEU A 37 -9.78 -2.59 16.59
CA LEU A 37 -9.33 -1.23 16.24
C LEU A 37 -10.01 -0.17 17.13
N VAL A 38 -11.32 -0.25 17.31
CA VAL A 38 -12.08 0.64 18.21
C VAL A 38 -11.58 0.50 19.63
N GLY A 39 -11.38 -0.73 20.12
CA GLY A 39 -10.84 -0.99 21.46
C GLY A 39 -9.46 -0.37 21.65
N VAL A 40 -8.55 -0.54 20.69
CA VAL A 40 -7.20 0.05 20.72
C VAL A 40 -7.27 1.59 20.68
N VAL A 41 -8.16 2.18 19.88
CA VAL A 41 -8.37 3.63 19.83
C VAL A 41 -8.95 4.16 21.16
N LEU A 42 -9.92 3.47 21.75
CA LEU A 42 -10.51 3.85 23.04
C LEU A 42 -9.50 3.71 24.17
N LEU A 43 -8.72 2.62 24.20
CA LEU A 43 -7.59 2.44 25.12
C LEU A 43 -6.56 3.55 24.96
N SER A 44 -6.17 3.88 23.72
CA SER A 44 -5.23 4.96 23.42
C SER A 44 -5.72 6.30 23.97
N ARG A 45 -7.01 6.64 23.78
CA ARG A 45 -7.62 7.87 24.32
C ARG A 45 -7.72 7.87 25.84
N GLY A 46 -8.15 6.75 26.44
CA GLY A 46 -8.24 6.61 27.90
C GLY A 46 -6.88 6.64 28.59
N LEU A 47 -5.83 6.20 27.88
CA LEU A 47 -4.45 6.18 28.32
C LEU A 47 -3.65 7.39 27.82
N ALA A 48 -4.29 8.41 27.24
CA ALA A 48 -3.61 9.58 26.68
C ALA A 48 -2.83 10.39 27.74
N GLY A 49 -3.13 10.22 29.04
CA GLY A 49 -2.34 10.73 30.17
C GLY A 49 -1.43 9.70 30.85
N GLY A 50 -1.39 8.45 30.35
CA GLY A 50 -0.57 7.38 30.89
C GLY A 50 0.88 7.46 30.41
N GLY A 51 1.82 7.02 31.26
CA GLY A 51 3.24 7.01 30.94
C GLY A 51 3.61 6.02 29.82
N LEU A 52 4.91 5.91 29.54
CA LEU A 52 5.52 5.12 28.47
C LEU A 52 4.94 3.69 28.31
N ALA A 53 4.70 3.00 29.43
CA ALA A 53 4.16 1.64 29.43
C ALA A 53 2.76 1.54 28.79
N ALA A 54 1.94 2.58 28.95
CA ALA A 54 0.59 2.60 28.41
C ALA A 54 0.59 2.74 26.88
N GLN A 55 1.44 3.62 26.34
CA GLN A 55 1.58 3.83 24.89
C GLN A 55 2.21 2.60 24.20
N LEU A 56 3.20 1.98 24.84
CA LEU A 56 3.79 0.73 24.34
C LEU A 56 2.80 -0.44 24.42
N GLY A 57 1.96 -0.50 25.46
CA GLY A 57 0.94 -1.53 25.61
C GLY A 57 -0.11 -1.51 24.49
N VAL A 58 -0.62 -0.34 24.14
CA VAL A 58 -1.60 -0.15 23.04
C VAL A 58 -1.01 -0.64 21.71
N THR A 59 0.24 -0.25 21.44
CA THR A 59 0.96 -0.65 20.22
C THR A 59 1.23 -2.15 20.20
N GLY A 60 1.66 -2.71 21.33
CA GLY A 60 1.91 -4.13 21.48
C GLY A 60 0.66 -4.97 21.23
N ILE A 61 -0.51 -4.53 21.67
CA ILE A 61 -1.79 -5.19 21.40
C ILE A 61 -2.10 -5.17 19.90
N ALA A 62 -1.94 -4.03 19.23
CA ALA A 62 -2.19 -3.92 17.79
C ALA A 62 -1.24 -4.81 16.98
N GLU A 63 0.05 -4.84 17.33
CA GLU A 63 1.06 -5.70 16.71
C GLU A 63 0.77 -7.19 16.96
N LEU A 64 0.44 -7.57 18.19
CA LEU A 64 0.09 -8.94 18.54
C LEU A 64 -1.15 -9.41 17.77
N TYR A 65 -2.16 -8.55 17.64
CA TYR A 65 -3.35 -8.86 16.85
C TYR A 65 -3.01 -9.08 15.37
N ALA A 66 -2.15 -8.22 14.78
CA ALA A 66 -1.70 -8.41 13.41
C ALA A 66 -0.97 -9.75 13.22
N TRP A 67 -0.10 -10.15 14.15
CA TRP A 67 0.55 -11.46 14.12
C TRP A 67 -0.43 -12.62 14.30
N ALA A 68 -1.44 -12.48 15.16
CA ALA A 68 -2.49 -13.47 15.34
C ALA A 68 -3.29 -13.67 14.03
N LEU A 69 -3.66 -12.60 13.33
CA LEU A 69 -4.33 -12.68 12.03
C LEU A 69 -3.50 -13.48 11.01
N ILE A 70 -2.18 -13.24 10.96
CA ILE A 70 -1.26 -13.97 10.07
C ILE A 70 -1.18 -15.44 10.44
N GLY A 71 -1.03 -15.74 11.74
CA GLY A 71 -0.99 -17.11 12.26
C GLY A 71 -2.28 -17.88 11.96
N SER A 72 -3.44 -17.25 12.19
CA SER A 72 -4.74 -17.81 11.85
C SER A 72 -4.90 -18.01 10.35
N ALA A 73 -4.45 -17.07 9.51
CA ALA A 73 -4.46 -17.24 8.06
C ALA A 73 -3.61 -18.45 7.64
N ALA A 74 -2.41 -18.62 8.22
CA ALA A 74 -1.54 -19.77 7.96
C ALA A 74 -2.19 -21.09 8.36
N LEU A 75 -2.84 -21.15 9.53
CA LEU A 75 -3.58 -22.32 9.99
C LEU A 75 -4.72 -22.66 9.03
N LEU A 76 -5.52 -21.66 8.63
CA LEU A 76 -6.64 -21.84 7.70
C LEU A 76 -6.19 -22.36 6.33
N VAL A 77 -5.04 -21.88 5.81
CA VAL A 77 -4.45 -22.44 4.57
C VAL A 77 -4.09 -23.91 4.76
N ARG A 78 -3.50 -24.30 5.90
CA ARG A 78 -3.12 -25.70 6.18
C ARG A 78 -4.32 -26.64 6.27
N ILE A 79 -5.43 -26.19 6.87
CA ILE A 79 -6.70 -26.95 6.92
C ILE A 79 -7.57 -26.77 5.66
N ARG A 80 -7.01 -26.21 4.57
CA ARG A 80 -7.64 -26.04 3.25
C ARG A 80 -8.82 -25.06 3.20
N LEU A 81 -9.00 -24.21 4.22
CA LEU A 81 -9.98 -23.12 4.24
C LEU A 81 -9.39 -21.84 3.63
N ARG A 82 -9.14 -21.86 2.31
CA ARG A 82 -8.45 -20.76 1.59
C ARG A 82 -9.20 -19.43 1.61
N ARG A 83 -10.54 -19.46 1.52
CA ARG A 83 -11.39 -18.25 1.50
C ARG A 83 -11.23 -17.38 2.75
N PRO A 84 -11.50 -17.90 3.96
CA PRO A 84 -11.33 -17.11 5.18
C PRO A 84 -9.87 -16.75 5.43
N ALA A 85 -8.91 -17.60 5.02
CA ALA A 85 -7.48 -17.26 5.11
C ALA A 85 -7.12 -15.98 4.34
N VAL A 86 -7.64 -15.82 3.12
CA VAL A 86 -7.41 -14.59 2.33
C VAL A 86 -8.04 -13.38 3.02
N MET A 87 -9.22 -13.51 3.63
CA MET A 87 -9.85 -12.39 4.36
C MET A 87 -8.99 -11.95 5.56
N LEU A 88 -8.51 -12.90 6.37
CA LEU A 88 -7.61 -12.61 7.49
C LEU A 88 -6.30 -11.97 7.02
N ALA A 89 -5.75 -12.46 5.90
CA ALA A 89 -4.54 -11.88 5.33
C ALA A 89 -4.73 -10.45 4.79
N LEU A 90 -5.90 -10.14 4.21
CA LEU A 90 -6.25 -8.77 3.81
C LEU A 90 -6.37 -7.84 5.02
N LEU A 91 -6.97 -8.32 6.11
CA LEU A 91 -7.04 -7.57 7.37
C LEU A 91 -5.63 -7.33 7.94
N ALA A 92 -4.79 -8.36 8.00
CA ALA A 92 -3.41 -8.22 8.43
C ALA A 92 -2.64 -7.20 7.59
N ALA A 93 -2.84 -7.22 6.26
CA ALA A 93 -2.25 -6.22 5.36
C ALA A 93 -2.75 -4.80 5.64
N ALA A 94 -3.99 -4.59 6.09
CA ALA A 94 -4.47 -3.28 6.52
C ALA A 94 -3.77 -2.81 7.81
N TYR A 95 -3.69 -3.68 8.83
CA TYR A 95 -2.99 -3.40 10.08
C TYR A 95 -1.49 -3.14 9.90
N GLN A 96 -0.90 -3.68 8.84
CA GLN A 96 0.49 -3.46 8.47
C GLN A 96 0.79 -1.97 8.17
N CYS A 97 -0.22 -1.16 7.87
CA CYS A 97 -0.05 0.25 7.54
C CYS A 97 -0.21 1.18 8.73
N ASP A 98 -0.01 0.70 9.96
CA ASP A 98 -0.05 1.53 11.17
C ASP A 98 -1.33 2.40 11.29
N LEU A 99 -2.49 1.73 11.32
CA LEU A 99 -3.81 2.38 11.41
C LEU A 99 -3.98 3.26 12.66
N THR A 100 -3.12 3.10 13.66
CA THR A 100 -3.15 3.84 14.92
C THR A 100 -2.20 5.02 14.96
N LEU A 101 -1.48 5.30 13.87
CA LEU A 101 -0.47 6.36 13.80
C LEU A 101 0.58 6.24 14.93
N HIS A 102 0.98 5.01 15.22
CA HIS A 102 1.99 4.73 16.24
C HIS A 102 3.31 5.38 15.86
N THR A 103 3.71 5.29 14.61
CA THR A 103 4.97 5.85 14.12
C THR A 103 5.02 7.36 14.33
N GLU A 104 3.92 8.08 14.15
CA GLU A 104 3.81 9.52 14.46
C GLU A 104 3.85 9.83 15.95
N THR A 105 3.11 9.06 16.75
CA THR A 105 3.04 9.31 18.19
C THR A 105 4.34 8.92 18.91
N SER A 106 5.02 7.90 18.41
CA SER A 106 6.29 7.40 18.96
C SER A 106 7.37 8.47 18.99
N VAL A 107 7.31 9.45 18.08
CA VAL A 107 8.32 10.51 18.00
C VAL A 107 8.39 11.31 19.30
N HIS A 108 7.28 11.46 20.02
CA HIS A 108 7.21 12.17 21.29
C HIS A 108 7.86 11.41 22.47
N LEU A 109 8.16 10.12 22.31
CA LEU A 109 8.78 9.27 23.33
C LEU A 109 10.32 9.29 23.34
N GLY A 110 10.95 10.09 22.47
CA GLY A 110 12.42 10.19 22.39
C GLY A 110 13.08 8.86 22.03
N GLN A 111 14.15 8.46 22.73
CA GLN A 111 14.90 7.24 22.41
C GLN A 111 14.04 5.95 22.41
N ALA A 112 13.10 5.84 23.36
CA ALA A 112 12.19 4.71 23.39
C ALA A 112 11.26 4.67 22.17
N GLY A 113 10.88 5.84 21.66
CA GLY A 113 10.15 6.01 20.41
C GLY A 113 10.95 5.54 19.20
N MET A 114 12.24 5.88 19.14
CA MET A 114 13.13 5.42 18.06
C MET A 114 13.25 3.90 18.05
N LEU A 115 13.43 3.29 19.23
CA LEU A 115 13.46 1.83 19.38
C LEU A 115 12.11 1.22 18.96
N GLY A 116 10.99 1.80 19.38
CA GLY A 116 9.65 1.39 18.96
C GLY A 116 9.47 1.44 17.44
N THR A 117 9.91 2.53 16.80
CA THR A 117 9.90 2.70 15.33
C THR A 117 10.76 1.63 14.64
N ALA A 118 11.95 1.35 15.16
CA ALA A 118 12.84 0.32 14.62
C ALA A 118 12.24 -1.09 14.76
N LEU A 119 11.65 -1.40 15.91
CA LEU A 119 10.96 -2.65 16.17
C LEU A 119 9.73 -2.80 15.27
N TRP A 120 8.96 -1.73 15.07
CA TRP A 120 7.83 -1.71 14.14
C TRP A 120 8.29 -1.99 12.71
N LEU A 121 9.39 -1.36 12.25
CA LEU A 121 9.93 -1.58 10.90
C LEU A 121 10.44 -3.02 10.72
N ALA A 122 11.10 -3.58 11.74
CA ALA A 122 11.50 -4.98 11.76
C ALA A 122 10.28 -5.92 11.74
N SER A 123 9.26 -5.62 12.56
CA SER A 123 7.97 -6.35 12.59
C SER A 123 7.28 -6.27 11.24
N PHE A 124 7.26 -5.12 10.57
CA PHE A 124 6.73 -4.96 9.22
C PHE A 124 7.40 -5.92 8.24
N GLY A 125 8.74 -5.97 8.23
CA GLY A 125 9.49 -6.90 7.39
C GLY A 125 9.15 -8.36 7.69
N GLY A 126 9.11 -8.72 8.97
CA GLY A 126 8.70 -10.04 9.45
C GLY A 126 7.30 -10.43 9.00
N LYS A 127 6.30 -9.57 9.24
CA LYS A 127 4.90 -9.77 8.86
C LYS A 127 4.73 -9.90 7.35
N LEU A 128 5.47 -9.12 6.55
CA LEU A 128 5.43 -9.22 5.09
C LEU A 128 5.89 -10.61 4.61
N LEU A 129 6.98 -11.12 5.17
CA LEU A 129 7.50 -12.45 4.85
C LEU A 129 6.60 -13.55 5.39
N ALA A 130 6.07 -13.38 6.59
CA ALA A 130 5.15 -14.33 7.23
C ALA A 130 3.82 -14.43 6.47
N LEU A 131 3.26 -13.31 5.99
CA LEU A 131 2.07 -13.30 5.14
C LEU A 131 2.32 -14.00 3.81
N ALA A 132 3.45 -13.71 3.17
CA ALA A 132 3.83 -14.39 1.94
C ALA A 132 3.97 -15.90 2.17
N TRP A 133 4.61 -16.31 3.27
CA TRP A 133 4.72 -17.72 3.63
C TRP A 133 3.37 -18.37 3.93
N ALA A 134 2.52 -17.71 4.73
CA ALA A 134 1.20 -18.20 5.15
C ALA A 134 0.30 -18.47 3.95
N LEU A 135 0.30 -17.56 2.97
CA LEU A 135 -0.47 -17.69 1.72
C LEU A 135 0.27 -18.46 0.61
N GLN A 136 1.46 -19.01 0.91
CA GLN A 136 2.30 -19.74 -0.05
C GLN A 136 2.59 -18.92 -1.31
N LEU A 137 2.93 -17.64 -1.11
CA LEU A 137 3.30 -16.68 -2.15
C LEU A 137 4.82 -16.50 -2.22
N ARG A 138 5.31 -16.16 -3.40
CA ARG A 138 6.69 -15.73 -3.67
C ARG A 138 6.67 -14.27 -4.09
N LEU A 139 7.23 -13.41 -3.23
CA LEU A 139 7.38 -11.99 -3.51
C LEU A 139 8.63 -11.74 -4.36
N SER A 140 8.48 -11.02 -5.47
CA SER A 140 9.65 -10.48 -6.20
C SER A 140 10.48 -9.54 -5.32
N ARG A 141 11.76 -9.34 -5.67
CA ARG A 141 12.63 -8.34 -5.00
C ARG A 141 11.98 -6.94 -5.05
N SER A 142 11.42 -6.57 -6.20
CA SER A 142 10.69 -5.31 -6.39
C SER A 142 9.51 -5.15 -5.43
N ALA A 143 8.67 -6.17 -5.28
CA ALA A 143 7.55 -6.11 -4.33
C ALA A 143 8.02 -5.86 -2.89
N ARG A 144 9.10 -6.54 -2.46
CA ARG A 144 9.69 -6.34 -1.13
C ARG A 144 10.26 -4.93 -0.95
N VAL A 145 11.01 -4.44 -1.95
CA VAL A 145 11.61 -3.10 -1.91
C VAL A 145 10.55 -2.01 -1.87
N VAL A 146 9.50 -2.09 -2.70
CA VAL A 146 8.43 -1.07 -2.69
C VAL A 146 7.70 -1.05 -1.35
N ALA A 147 7.34 -2.22 -0.82
CA ALA A 147 6.69 -2.31 0.49
C ALA A 147 7.59 -1.76 1.61
N GLY A 148 8.87 -2.15 1.62
CA GLY A 148 9.85 -1.67 2.58
C GLY A 148 10.10 -0.18 2.48
N LEU A 149 10.15 0.39 1.27
CA LEU A 149 10.30 1.83 1.06
C LEU A 149 9.10 2.61 1.61
N GLY A 150 7.87 2.13 1.38
CA GLY A 150 6.68 2.72 1.97
C GLY A 150 6.70 2.70 3.50
N ALA A 151 7.06 1.55 4.10
CA ALA A 151 7.20 1.42 5.55
C ALA A 151 8.31 2.32 6.11
N ALA A 152 9.45 2.41 5.44
CA ALA A 152 10.54 3.28 5.84
C ALA A 152 10.14 4.76 5.80
N VAL A 153 9.37 5.19 4.78
CA VAL A 153 8.84 6.56 4.71
C VAL A 153 7.89 6.84 5.87
N ILE A 154 6.94 5.94 6.15
CA ILE A 154 6.01 6.08 7.30
C ILE A 154 6.79 6.14 8.61
N ALA A 155 7.79 5.29 8.79
CA ALA A 155 8.58 5.23 10.01
C ALA A 155 9.52 6.43 10.21
N LEU A 156 10.17 6.93 9.16
CA LEU A 156 11.28 7.87 9.28
C LEU A 156 10.90 9.33 9.05
N VAL A 157 9.89 9.61 8.21
CA VAL A 157 9.49 10.99 7.93
C VAL A 157 9.03 11.73 9.19
N PRO A 158 8.20 11.17 10.09
CA PRO A 158 7.80 11.85 11.32
C PRO A 158 9.00 12.32 12.17
N TRP A 159 10.05 11.50 12.26
CA TRP A 159 11.28 11.86 12.96
C TRP A 159 12.02 13.02 12.27
N ALA A 160 12.15 12.95 10.95
CA ALA A 160 12.83 13.97 10.17
C ALA A 160 12.09 15.32 10.23
N LEU A 161 10.75 15.32 10.19
CA LEU A 161 9.94 16.54 10.26
C LEU A 161 10.13 17.32 11.57
N ARG A 162 10.51 16.66 12.67
CA ARG A 162 10.79 17.34 13.95
C ARG A 162 12.13 18.04 14.01
N VAL A 163 13.11 17.58 13.23
CA VAL A 163 14.50 18.03 13.33
C VAL A 163 14.85 18.98 12.19
N LEU A 164 14.23 18.80 11.03
CA LEU A 164 14.50 19.60 9.84
C LEU A 164 13.76 20.93 9.89
N GLU A 165 14.39 21.96 9.32
CA GLU A 165 13.73 23.22 9.02
C GLU A 165 12.55 23.02 8.04
N PRO A 166 11.51 23.88 8.09
CA PRO A 166 10.27 23.67 7.32
C PRO A 166 10.47 23.45 5.81
N ARG A 167 11.42 24.18 5.19
CA ARG A 167 11.72 24.04 3.77
C ARG A 167 12.34 22.68 3.44
N ALA A 168 13.29 22.23 4.26
CA ALA A 168 13.93 20.92 4.08
C ALA A 168 12.93 19.78 4.34
N ALA A 169 12.09 19.93 5.37
CA ALA A 169 11.01 19.01 5.71
C ALA A 169 9.99 18.87 4.56
N SER A 170 9.55 19.99 3.97
CA SER A 170 8.65 20.02 2.82
C SER A 170 9.25 19.33 1.59
N SER A 171 10.53 19.59 1.32
CA SER A 171 11.28 18.96 0.22
C SER A 171 11.41 17.45 0.43
N LEU A 172 11.73 17.02 1.65
CA LEU A 172 11.84 15.61 2.03
C LEU A 172 10.50 14.88 1.83
N LEU A 173 9.38 15.50 2.25
CA LEU A 173 8.05 14.93 2.06
C LEU A 173 7.74 14.71 0.56
N ALA A 174 7.95 15.73 -0.28
CA ALA A 174 7.71 15.65 -1.71
C ALA A 174 8.57 14.55 -2.37
N VAL A 175 9.86 14.49 -2.06
CA VAL A 175 10.78 13.46 -2.59
C VAL A 175 10.42 12.07 -2.09
N SER A 176 10.03 11.93 -0.82
CA SER A 176 9.66 10.63 -0.24
C SER A 176 8.41 10.07 -0.92
N LEU A 177 7.39 10.91 -1.13
CA LEU A 177 6.18 10.54 -1.85
C LEU A 177 6.51 10.20 -3.31
N PHE A 178 7.28 11.04 -3.99
CA PHE A 178 7.73 10.74 -5.35
C PHE A 178 8.44 9.39 -5.43
N ALA A 179 9.41 9.13 -4.55
CA ALA A 179 10.18 7.89 -4.55
C ALA A 179 9.29 6.66 -4.34
N VAL A 180 8.39 6.68 -3.34
CA VAL A 180 7.48 5.57 -3.05
C VAL A 180 6.54 5.30 -4.23
N PHE A 181 5.88 6.34 -4.75
CA PHE A 181 4.93 6.18 -5.85
C PHE A 181 5.61 5.86 -7.17
N ALA A 182 6.77 6.45 -7.46
CA ALA A 182 7.55 6.12 -8.65
C ALA A 182 8.02 4.66 -8.60
N ALA A 183 8.55 4.20 -7.46
CA ALA A 183 8.90 2.81 -7.27
C ALA A 183 7.66 1.90 -7.48
N GLY A 184 6.49 2.26 -6.92
CA GLY A 184 5.25 1.50 -7.10
C GLY A 184 4.72 1.46 -8.55
N LEU A 185 4.84 2.55 -9.29
CA LEU A 185 4.25 2.72 -10.63
C LEU A 185 5.13 2.18 -11.77
N TRP A 186 6.46 2.23 -11.62
CA TRP A 186 7.40 1.81 -12.67
C TRP A 186 8.02 0.43 -12.45
N SER A 187 7.88 -0.18 -11.27
CA SER A 187 8.46 -1.50 -10.99
C SER A 187 7.48 -2.66 -11.18
N SER A 188 8.02 -3.83 -11.53
CA SER A 188 7.23 -5.06 -11.64
C SER A 188 7.06 -5.73 -10.27
N ARG A 189 5.98 -5.38 -9.57
CA ARG A 189 5.62 -5.93 -8.25
C ARG A 189 5.00 -7.33 -8.37
N ARG A 190 5.71 -8.27 -9.02
CA ARG A 190 5.23 -9.64 -9.23
C ARG A 190 5.13 -10.39 -7.91
N VAL A 191 4.01 -11.08 -7.74
CA VAL A 191 3.74 -11.99 -6.64
C VAL A 191 3.16 -13.26 -7.26
N GLU A 192 3.84 -14.37 -7.05
CA GLU A 192 3.51 -15.66 -7.67
C GLU A 192 3.07 -16.65 -6.59
N SER A 193 2.11 -17.52 -6.88
CA SER A 193 1.78 -18.61 -5.96
C SER A 193 2.81 -19.73 -6.09
N ARG A 194 3.16 -20.36 -4.97
CA ARG A 194 4.00 -21.56 -4.91
C ARG A 194 3.21 -22.84 -5.17
N VAL A 195 1.88 -22.75 -5.17
CA VAL A 195 0.98 -23.87 -5.43
C VAL A 195 0.08 -23.56 -6.61
N PRO A 196 -0.40 -24.58 -7.33
CA PRO A 196 -1.37 -24.38 -8.38
C PRO A 196 -2.63 -23.71 -7.82
N LEU A 197 -3.10 -22.69 -8.55
CA LEU A 197 -4.34 -22.00 -8.29
C LEU A 197 -5.40 -22.48 -9.28
N ASP A 198 -6.62 -22.64 -8.80
CA ASP A 198 -7.80 -22.77 -9.64
C ASP A 198 -8.20 -21.41 -10.22
N ASP A 199 -9.19 -21.39 -11.14
CA ASP A 199 -9.67 -20.15 -11.77
C ASP A 199 -10.15 -19.11 -10.75
N TRP A 200 -10.80 -19.59 -9.69
CA TRP A 200 -11.21 -18.77 -8.56
C TRP A 200 -9.99 -18.15 -7.85
N GLY A 201 -8.99 -18.96 -7.51
CA GLY A 201 -7.76 -18.54 -6.86
C GLY A 201 -6.98 -17.52 -7.68
N HIS A 202 -6.89 -17.70 -9.00
CA HIS A 202 -6.27 -16.72 -9.90
C HIS A 202 -6.99 -15.37 -9.87
N THR A 203 -8.32 -15.37 -9.88
CA THR A 203 -9.13 -14.14 -9.84
C THR A 203 -8.99 -13.43 -8.50
N VAL A 204 -9.11 -14.17 -7.39
CA VAL A 204 -9.05 -13.61 -6.05
C VAL A 204 -7.65 -13.11 -5.73
N ALA A 205 -6.60 -13.87 -6.02
CA ALA A 205 -5.22 -13.43 -5.78
C ALA A 205 -4.93 -12.11 -6.51
N ARG A 206 -5.33 -11.99 -7.79
CA ARG A 206 -5.13 -10.76 -8.58
C ARG A 206 -5.85 -9.56 -7.97
N ARG A 207 -7.12 -9.74 -7.58
CA ARG A 207 -7.94 -8.66 -6.99
C ARG A 207 -7.44 -8.27 -5.61
N SER A 208 -7.15 -9.24 -4.75
CA SER A 208 -6.63 -9.03 -3.40
C SER A 208 -5.28 -8.33 -3.44
N LEU A 209 -4.34 -8.76 -4.29
CA LEU A 209 -3.05 -8.08 -4.44
C LEU A 209 -3.21 -6.65 -4.93
N ARG A 210 -4.11 -6.40 -5.88
CA ARG A 210 -4.42 -5.04 -6.33
C ARG A 210 -5.00 -4.20 -5.19
N ALA A 211 -5.92 -4.75 -4.42
CA ALA A 211 -6.52 -4.07 -3.27
C ALA A 211 -5.47 -3.74 -2.20
N VAL A 212 -4.56 -4.66 -1.88
CA VAL A 212 -3.44 -4.43 -0.95
C VAL A 212 -2.55 -3.29 -1.44
N TRP A 213 -2.11 -3.32 -2.70
CA TRP A 213 -1.25 -2.27 -3.23
C TRP A 213 -1.93 -0.90 -3.28
N LEU A 214 -3.21 -0.84 -3.63
CA LEU A 214 -3.99 0.40 -3.62
C LEU A 214 -4.23 0.89 -2.19
N GLY A 215 -4.55 -0.01 -1.27
CA GLY A 215 -4.77 0.29 0.14
C GLY A 215 -3.50 0.84 0.80
N TRP A 216 -2.36 0.20 0.57
CA TRP A 216 -1.06 0.66 1.09
C TRP A 216 -0.66 2.02 0.51
N GLY A 217 -0.82 2.21 -0.80
CA GLY A 217 -0.58 3.51 -1.43
C GLY A 217 -1.51 4.59 -0.87
N GLY A 218 -2.80 4.26 -0.68
CA GLY A 218 -3.77 5.15 -0.05
C GLY A 218 -3.39 5.50 1.39
N MET A 219 -2.92 4.52 2.17
CA MET A 219 -2.54 4.78 3.56
C MET A 219 -1.31 5.68 3.65
N VAL A 220 -0.31 5.54 2.78
CA VAL A 220 0.82 6.49 2.69
C VAL A 220 0.32 7.93 2.49
N LEU A 221 -0.72 8.13 1.68
CA LEU A 221 -1.34 9.46 1.51
C LEU A 221 -2.08 9.93 2.76
N VAL A 222 -2.74 9.01 3.49
CA VAL A 222 -3.38 9.33 4.78
C VAL A 222 -2.34 9.81 5.80
N HIS A 223 -1.23 9.08 5.96
CA HIS A 223 -0.12 9.52 6.82
C HIS A 223 0.45 10.88 6.38
N ALA A 224 0.71 11.07 5.08
CA ALA A 224 1.18 12.35 4.57
C ALA A 224 0.20 13.50 4.84
N SER A 225 -1.10 13.27 4.66
CA SER A 225 -2.14 14.25 4.96
C SER A 225 -2.19 14.58 6.46
N PHE A 226 -1.99 13.58 7.32
CA PHE A 226 -1.90 13.77 8.75
C PHE A 226 -0.68 14.65 9.10
N TRP A 227 0.50 14.36 8.55
CA TRP A 227 1.71 15.17 8.80
C TRP A 227 1.53 16.63 8.38
N VAL A 228 0.95 16.88 7.21
CA VAL A 228 0.62 18.23 6.73
C VAL A 228 -0.34 18.92 7.69
N SER A 229 -1.37 18.22 8.17
CA SER A 229 -2.34 18.79 9.13
C SER A 229 -1.71 19.15 10.49
N GLN A 230 -0.70 18.40 10.92
CA GLN A 230 0.00 18.62 12.20
C GLN A 230 1.13 19.65 12.11
N HIS A 231 1.62 19.95 10.90
CA HIS A 231 2.71 20.90 10.67
C HIS A 231 2.30 21.98 9.66
N PRO A 232 1.60 23.04 10.10
CA PRO A 232 1.13 24.12 9.22
C PRO A 232 2.25 24.87 8.49
N SER A 233 3.49 24.75 8.96
CA SER A 233 4.68 25.32 8.31
C SER A 233 5.16 24.53 7.10
N LEU A 234 4.61 23.34 6.84
CA LEU A 234 4.96 22.56 5.65
C LEU A 234 4.36 23.19 4.40
N ASP A 235 5.24 23.52 3.47
CA ASP A 235 4.87 23.98 2.14
C ASP A 235 4.49 22.78 1.27
N THR A 236 3.22 22.73 0.87
CA THR A 236 2.67 21.65 0.04
C THR A 236 2.72 21.94 -1.46
N THR A 237 3.26 23.10 -1.87
CA THR A 237 3.32 23.52 -3.28
C THR A 237 4.04 22.52 -4.17
N ALA A 238 5.06 21.82 -3.65
CA ALA A 238 5.79 20.79 -4.39
C ALA A 238 4.99 19.49 -4.64
N LEU A 239 3.89 19.25 -3.92
CA LEU A 239 3.11 18.00 -4.03
C LEU A 239 2.34 17.90 -5.36
N LEU A 240 1.80 19.02 -5.86
CA LEU A 240 1.08 19.03 -7.12
C LEU A 240 2.01 18.72 -8.33
N PRO A 241 3.15 19.41 -8.52
CA PRO A 241 4.16 19.03 -9.51
C PRO A 241 4.62 17.58 -9.38
N THR A 242 4.78 17.08 -8.14
CA THR A 242 5.12 15.67 -7.89
C THR A 242 4.10 14.73 -8.50
N GLY A 243 2.80 14.97 -8.26
CA GLY A 243 1.72 14.20 -8.86
C GLY A 243 1.71 14.27 -10.39
N VAL A 244 1.93 15.45 -10.96
CA VAL A 244 2.01 15.67 -12.42
C VAL A 244 3.17 14.90 -13.04
N LEU A 245 4.36 14.92 -12.41
CA LEU A 245 5.52 14.17 -12.88
C LEU A 245 5.27 12.65 -12.79
N LEU A 246 4.65 12.15 -11.73
CA LEU A 246 4.23 10.76 -11.63
C LEU A 246 3.21 10.39 -12.72
N ALA A 247 2.34 11.33 -13.10
CA ALA A 247 1.31 11.13 -14.12
C ALA A 247 1.87 10.91 -15.53
N THR A 248 3.10 11.33 -15.79
CA THR A 248 3.80 11.05 -17.05
C THR A 248 3.88 9.55 -17.36
N ARG A 249 3.75 8.68 -16.34
CA ARG A 249 3.68 7.22 -16.48
C ARG A 249 2.60 6.74 -17.46
N TRP A 250 1.46 7.42 -17.52
CA TRP A 250 0.29 7.00 -18.30
C TRP A 250 0.23 7.65 -19.68
N MET A 251 1.10 8.63 -19.96
CA MET A 251 1.17 9.30 -21.25
C MET A 251 1.75 8.36 -22.31
N ARG A 252 1.04 8.22 -23.42
CA ARG A 252 1.47 7.35 -24.54
C ARG A 252 2.46 8.05 -25.47
N ARG A 253 2.21 9.33 -25.78
CA ARG A 253 3.04 10.13 -26.68
C ARG A 253 4.23 10.71 -25.94
N GLU A 254 5.40 10.65 -26.55
CA GLU A 254 6.62 11.21 -25.99
C GLU A 254 6.55 12.74 -25.91
N SER A 255 5.99 13.39 -26.93
CA SER A 255 5.77 14.84 -26.94
C SER A 255 4.93 15.32 -25.75
N SER A 256 3.89 14.58 -25.37
CA SER A 256 3.08 14.91 -24.19
C SER A 256 3.90 14.87 -22.90
N VAL A 257 4.84 13.92 -22.76
CA VAL A 257 5.72 13.85 -21.59
C VAL A 257 6.65 15.04 -21.54
N TRP A 258 7.32 15.37 -22.65
CA TRP A 258 8.22 16.52 -22.71
C TRP A 258 7.48 17.83 -22.44
N ILE A 259 6.31 18.04 -23.03
CA ILE A 259 5.48 19.22 -22.76
C ILE A 259 5.10 19.30 -21.28
N THR A 260 4.64 18.20 -20.68
CA THR A 260 4.28 18.19 -19.26
C THR A 260 5.48 18.47 -18.36
N VAL A 261 6.65 17.88 -18.62
CA VAL A 261 7.86 18.12 -17.84
C VAL A 261 8.29 19.59 -17.97
N LEU A 262 8.38 20.11 -19.20
CA LEU A 262 8.75 21.50 -19.45
C LEU A 262 7.76 22.49 -18.82
N ALA A 263 6.46 22.25 -18.96
CA ALA A 263 5.43 23.09 -18.35
C ALA A 263 5.52 23.05 -16.81
N THR A 264 5.75 21.88 -16.23
CA THR A 264 5.90 21.74 -14.76
C THR A 264 7.12 22.50 -14.26
N LEU A 265 8.28 22.35 -14.92
CA LEU A 265 9.50 23.05 -14.53
C LEU A 265 9.42 24.55 -14.78
N GLY A 266 8.85 24.97 -15.92
CA GLY A 266 8.68 26.38 -16.25
C GLY A 266 7.73 27.09 -15.27
N MET A 267 6.59 26.45 -14.95
CA MET A 267 5.64 27.00 -13.99
C MET A 267 6.23 27.04 -12.58
N ALA A 268 6.92 25.97 -12.15
CA ALA A 268 7.60 25.97 -10.85
C ALA A 268 8.71 27.01 -10.79
N GLY A 269 9.51 27.18 -11.84
CA GLY A 269 10.56 28.20 -11.92
C GLY A 269 10.01 29.62 -11.86
N ALA A 270 8.85 29.87 -12.47
CA ALA A 270 8.20 31.18 -12.47
C ALA A 270 7.53 31.53 -11.14
N VAL A 271 6.86 30.57 -10.50
CA VAL A 271 6.06 30.82 -9.28
C VAL A 271 6.88 30.57 -8.00
N HIS A 272 7.69 29.51 -7.98
CA HIS A 272 8.44 29.06 -6.82
C HIS A 272 9.88 28.63 -7.22
N PRO A 273 10.76 29.57 -7.62
CA PRO A 273 12.10 29.26 -8.13
C PRO A 273 12.94 28.43 -7.15
N ALA A 274 12.67 28.57 -5.85
CA ALA A 274 13.25 27.80 -4.77
C ALA A 274 13.08 26.26 -4.88
N LEU A 275 12.07 25.80 -5.62
CA LEU A 275 11.75 24.38 -5.82
C LEU A 275 12.29 23.81 -7.14
N LEU A 276 12.86 24.65 -8.01
CA LEU A 276 13.22 24.26 -9.37
C LEU A 276 14.24 23.12 -9.41
N SER A 277 15.28 23.16 -8.57
CA SER A 277 16.31 22.11 -8.51
C SER A 277 15.73 20.76 -8.05
N LEU A 278 14.85 20.78 -7.04
CA LEU A 278 14.16 19.60 -6.53
C LEU A 278 13.29 18.95 -7.62
N LEU A 279 12.47 19.77 -8.28
CA LEU A 279 11.56 19.29 -9.32
C LEU A 279 12.30 18.87 -10.59
N ALA A 280 13.42 19.51 -10.91
CA ALA A 280 14.31 19.06 -11.99
C ALA A 280 14.88 17.68 -11.71
N ALA A 281 15.33 17.40 -10.48
CA ALA A 281 15.81 16.08 -10.09
C ALA A 281 14.71 15.02 -10.18
N MET A 282 13.50 15.34 -9.71
CA MET A 282 12.33 14.44 -9.81
C MET A 282 11.91 14.20 -11.27
N ALA A 283 11.94 15.25 -12.10
CA ALA A 283 11.66 15.13 -13.53
C ALA A 283 12.69 14.25 -14.23
N ALA A 284 13.98 14.44 -13.96
CA ALA A 284 15.04 13.57 -14.46
C ALA A 284 14.84 12.12 -14.02
N GLY A 285 14.46 11.89 -12.76
CA GLY A 285 14.09 10.57 -12.24
C GLY A 285 12.91 9.95 -12.99
N ALA A 286 11.84 10.71 -13.23
CA ALA A 286 10.67 10.23 -13.96
C ALA A 286 11.00 9.86 -15.42
N LEU A 287 11.81 10.68 -16.09
CA LEU A 287 12.29 10.42 -17.45
C LEU A 287 13.20 9.19 -17.51
N LEU A 288 14.15 9.06 -16.57
CA LEU A 288 15.02 7.89 -16.47
C LEU A 288 14.22 6.60 -16.26
N LEU A 289 13.27 6.61 -15.31
CA LEU A 289 12.39 5.47 -15.06
C LEU A 289 11.54 5.11 -16.28
N ARG A 290 11.12 6.11 -17.05
CA ARG A 290 10.41 5.90 -18.32
C ARG A 290 11.32 5.28 -19.38
N ALA A 291 12.55 5.76 -19.52
CA ALA A 291 13.52 5.23 -20.49
C ALA A 291 13.91 3.78 -20.18
N LEU A 292 14.06 3.43 -18.90
CA LEU A 292 14.39 2.06 -18.46
C LEU A 292 13.22 1.08 -18.60
N ARG A 293 12.02 1.56 -18.93
CA ARG A 293 10.85 0.71 -19.09
C ARG A 293 10.96 -0.08 -20.38
N ARG A 294 11.10 -1.41 -20.27
CA ARG A 294 11.02 -2.31 -21.42
C ARG A 294 9.72 -2.07 -22.20
N PRO A 295 9.76 -1.96 -23.54
CA PRO A 295 8.56 -1.92 -24.36
C PRO A 295 7.67 -3.11 -23.97
N THR A 296 6.39 -2.85 -23.75
CA THR A 296 5.44 -3.95 -23.56
C THR A 296 5.21 -4.50 -24.96
N VAL A 297 6.08 -5.40 -25.41
CA VAL A 297 5.88 -6.11 -26.68
C VAL A 297 4.58 -6.86 -26.53
N VAL A 298 3.54 -6.37 -27.19
CA VAL A 298 2.29 -7.11 -27.34
C VAL A 298 2.66 -8.32 -28.19
N ALA A 299 2.62 -9.52 -27.61
CA ALA A 299 2.80 -10.73 -28.39
C ALA A 299 1.79 -10.68 -29.55
N PRO A 300 2.22 -10.93 -30.80
CA PRO A 300 1.28 -10.98 -31.92
C PRO A 300 0.17 -11.97 -31.57
N ALA A 301 -1.06 -11.62 -31.95
CA ALA A 301 -2.21 -12.48 -31.73
C ALA A 301 -1.88 -13.88 -32.31
N PRO A 302 -2.20 -14.97 -31.61
CA PRO A 302 -2.03 -16.31 -32.17
C PRO A 302 -2.77 -16.35 -33.52
N ALA A 303 -2.08 -16.85 -34.55
CA ALA A 303 -2.68 -17.03 -35.86
C ALA A 303 -3.99 -17.81 -35.70
N PRO A 304 -5.07 -17.42 -36.41
CA PRO A 304 -6.30 -18.20 -36.37
C PRO A 304 -5.96 -19.65 -36.72
N ALA A 305 -6.45 -20.58 -35.89
CA ALA A 305 -6.33 -22.01 -36.17
C ALA A 305 -6.86 -22.24 -37.59
N GLN A 306 -6.01 -22.73 -38.48
CA GLN A 306 -6.48 -23.30 -39.74
C GLN A 306 -7.42 -24.43 -39.34
N LEU A 307 -8.70 -24.25 -39.65
CA LEU A 307 -9.65 -25.34 -39.66
C LEU A 307 -9.18 -26.23 -40.81
N ASP A 308 -8.59 -27.36 -40.48
CA ASP A 308 -8.40 -28.44 -41.43
C ASP A 308 -9.81 -28.92 -41.79
N ASP A 309 -10.26 -28.56 -43.00
CA ASP A 309 -11.43 -29.11 -43.64
C ASP A 309 -11.07 -30.52 -44.13
N ASP A 310 -11.33 -31.53 -43.29
CA ASP A 310 -11.39 -32.96 -43.65
C ASP A 310 -12.76 -33.55 -43.28
#